data_AF-A0AAJ1HSE0-F1
#
_entry.id   AF-A0AAJ1HSE0-F1
#
_cell.length_a   1.000
_cell.length_b   1.000
_cell.length_c   1.000
_cell.angle_alpha   90.00
_cell.angle_beta   90.00
_cell.angle_gamma   90.00
#
_symmetry.space_group_name_H-M   'P 1'
#
loop_
_entity.id
_entity.type
_entity.pdbx_description
1 polymer ?
#
loop_
_entity_poly.entity_id
_entity_poly.type
_entity_poly.pdbx_seq_one_letter_code
_entity_poly.pdbx_strand_id
1 'polypeptide(L)'
;MIFLVVFGALMLILSAFYLVNSWQQYRQWVVPTIMLVLSLAATVYGTINLPYWHHSQSAQQTTSVASSGSSLSSATDSKADSSSSSSFSVNGATAVFNQQDSGATQEQKEMYLLRQLQKAYSKMGTVNYDSDSKTYQIMPTNENTVEALNYIAQNPAQAQQAGWSNLTNSLNQTSKQIKKIVGSGYSLSMMKPNDNQTALYTAKDGEQTYSIVNQ
;
A
#
# COMPACT_ATOMS: atom_id res chain seq x y z
N MET A 1 20.80 9.68 -18.77
CA MET A 1 20.63 8.72 -19.88
C MET A 1 20.62 7.25 -19.42
N ILE A 2 21.35 6.87 -18.36
CA ILE A 2 21.21 5.55 -17.73
C ILE A 2 19.78 5.29 -17.21
N PHE A 3 19.09 6.37 -16.79
CA PHE A 3 17.70 6.32 -16.34
C PHE A 3 16.74 5.81 -17.42
N LEU A 4 16.98 6.13 -18.70
CA LEU A 4 16.12 5.66 -19.79
C LEU A 4 16.37 4.18 -20.11
N VAL A 5 17.63 3.72 -20.02
CA VAL A 5 17.99 2.31 -20.20
C VAL A 5 17.42 1.46 -19.07
N VAL A 6 17.50 1.94 -17.83
CA VAL A 6 16.90 1.28 -16.66
C VAL A 6 15.38 1.29 -16.76
N PHE A 7 14.77 2.41 -17.16
CA PHE A 7 13.31 2.48 -17.34
C PHE A 7 12.80 1.57 -18.46
N GLY A 8 13.54 1.48 -19.57
CA GLY A 8 13.25 0.57 -20.67
C GLY A 8 13.38 -0.90 -20.27
N ALA A 9 14.43 -1.27 -19.54
CA ALA A 9 14.60 -2.64 -19.03
C ALA A 9 13.51 -3.02 -18.02
N LEU A 10 13.10 -2.09 -17.15
CA LEU A 10 12.00 -2.30 -16.21
C LEU A 10 10.67 -2.47 -16.94
N MET A 11 10.36 -1.64 -17.94
CA MET A 11 9.14 -1.79 -18.74
C MET A 11 9.11 -3.10 -19.56
N LEU A 12 10.27 -3.58 -20.02
CA LEU A 12 10.38 -4.86 -20.73
C LEU A 12 10.05 -6.04 -19.80
N ILE A 13 10.56 -6.02 -18.57
CA ILE A 13 10.26 -7.04 -17.55
C ILE A 13 8.77 -6.98 -17.16
N LEU A 14 8.20 -5.78 -16.98
CA LEU A 14 6.76 -5.62 -16.69
C LEU A 14 5.88 -6.11 -17.84
N SER A 15 6.28 -5.89 -19.09
CA SER A 15 5.59 -6.36 -20.29
C SER A 15 5.62 -7.90 -20.40
N ALA A 16 6.76 -8.53 -20.06
CA ALA A 16 6.86 -9.99 -20.02
C ALA A 16 5.97 -10.62 -18.93
N PHE A 17 5.86 -9.99 -17.76
CA PHE A 17 4.95 -10.41 -16.69
C PHE A 17 3.48 -10.19 -17.05
N TYR A 18 3.16 -9.10 -17.76
CA TYR A 18 1.81 -8.84 -18.26
C TYR A 18 1.37 -9.90 -19.29
N LEU A 19 2.32 -10.39 -20.11
CA LEU A 19 2.06 -11.44 -21.10
C LEU A 19 1.74 -12.81 -20.47
N VAL A 20 2.39 -13.16 -19.36
CA VAL A 20 2.13 -14.43 -18.63
C VAL A 20 0.79 -14.39 -17.89
N ASN A 21 0.42 -13.25 -17.31
CA ASN A 21 -0.88 -13.08 -16.63
C ASN A 21 -2.05 -12.87 -17.61
N SER A 22 -1.78 -12.61 -18.89
CA SER A 22 -2.79 -12.44 -19.94
C SER A 22 -3.37 -13.75 -20.46
N TRP A 23 -2.83 -14.92 -20.06
CA TRP A 23 -3.18 -16.20 -20.67
C TRP A 23 -4.59 -16.72 -20.34
N GLN A 24 -5.37 -16.02 -19.50
CA GLN A 24 -6.74 -16.41 -19.20
C GLN A 24 -7.85 -15.47 -19.68
N GLN A 25 -7.60 -14.27 -20.23
CA GLN A 25 -8.77 -13.41 -20.51
C GLN A 25 -8.78 -12.41 -21.68
N TYR A 26 -7.69 -12.01 -22.34
CA TYR A 26 -7.83 -11.01 -23.42
C TYR A 26 -7.03 -11.30 -24.70
N ARG A 27 -7.80 -11.67 -25.72
CA ARG A 27 -7.43 -12.01 -27.10
C ARG A 27 -7.15 -10.74 -27.93
N GLN A 28 -6.12 -9.97 -27.57
CA GLN A 28 -5.63 -8.82 -28.36
C GLN A 28 -4.08 -8.82 -28.33
N TRP A 29 -3.46 -9.78 -29.04
CA TRP A 29 -2.00 -9.99 -29.10
C TRP A 29 -1.22 -8.91 -29.85
N VAL A 30 -1.89 -7.94 -30.49
CA VAL A 30 -1.27 -7.00 -31.43
C VAL A 30 -0.59 -5.82 -30.73
N VAL A 31 -1.19 -5.31 -29.65
CA VAL A 31 -0.71 -4.13 -28.92
C VAL A 31 0.65 -4.35 -28.22
N PRO A 32 0.90 -5.46 -27.50
CA PRO A 32 2.18 -5.65 -26.80
C PRO A 32 3.35 -5.89 -27.77
N THR A 33 3.12 -6.53 -28.92
CA THR A 33 4.18 -6.77 -29.93
C THR A 33 4.65 -5.48 -30.59
N ILE A 34 3.73 -4.55 -30.89
CA ILE A 34 4.09 -3.25 -31.47
C ILE A 34 4.96 -2.44 -30.49
N MET A 35 4.62 -2.47 -29.19
CA MET A 35 5.41 -1.80 -28.14
C MET A 35 6.82 -2.39 -27.98
N LEU A 36 6.98 -3.70 -28.11
CA LEU A 36 8.29 -4.37 -28.08
C LEU A 36 9.18 -3.93 -29.25
N VAL A 37 8.62 -3.89 -30.47
CA VAL A 37 9.37 -3.50 -31.68
C VAL A 37 9.78 -2.03 -31.62
N LEU A 38 8.90 -1.14 -31.14
CA LEU A 38 9.21 0.28 -30.96
C LEU A 38 10.35 0.51 -29.96
N SER A 39 10.37 -0.25 -28.87
CA SER A 39 11.42 -0.20 -27.84
C SER A 39 12.80 -0.65 -28.38
N LEU A 40 12.83 -1.70 -29.19
CA LEU A 40 14.05 -2.21 -29.78
C LEU A 40 14.66 -1.20 -30.77
N ALA A 41 13.82 -0.56 -31.59
CA ALA A 41 14.25 0.47 -32.54
C ALA A 41 14.87 1.70 -31.85
N ALA A 42 14.27 2.16 -30.74
CA ALA A 42 14.79 3.29 -29.97
C ALA A 42 16.17 3.00 -29.34
N THR A 43 16.40 1.75 -28.92
CA THR A 43 17.66 1.32 -28.30
C THR A 43 18.81 1.30 -29.31
N VAL A 44 18.57 0.76 -30.51
CA VAL A 44 19.58 0.71 -31.58
C VAL A 44 19.92 2.13 -32.06
N TYR A 45 18.93 3.02 -32.19
CA TYR A 45 19.17 4.41 -32.58
C TYR A 45 19.98 5.18 -31.52
N GLY A 46 19.75 4.91 -30.23
CA GLY A 46 20.46 5.56 -29.13
C GLY A 46 21.95 5.20 -29.04
N THR A 47 22.36 4.03 -29.52
CA THR A 47 23.78 3.59 -29.47
C THR A 47 24.68 4.26 -30.50
N ILE A 48 24.13 4.94 -31.50
CA ILE A 48 24.92 5.52 -32.61
C ILE A 48 25.46 6.93 -32.27
N ASN A 49 24.96 7.60 -31.22
CA ASN A 49 25.22 9.03 -31.00
C ASN A 49 25.91 9.39 -29.66
N LEU A 50 26.90 8.62 -29.19
CA LEU A 50 27.70 9.03 -28.03
C LEU A 50 29.20 9.19 -28.34
N PRO A 51 29.81 10.36 -28.04
CA PRO A 51 31.26 10.52 -27.96
C PRO A 51 31.77 10.02 -26.61
N TYR A 52 32.88 9.26 -26.66
CA TYR A 52 33.58 8.66 -25.53
C TYR A 52 34.38 9.69 -24.72
N TRP A 53 34.34 9.62 -23.38
CA TRP A 53 35.39 10.16 -22.52
C TRP A 53 35.76 9.18 -21.38
N HIS A 54 37.02 8.76 -21.36
CA HIS A 54 37.70 8.10 -20.26
C HIS A 54 38.30 9.15 -19.30
N HIS A 55 38.51 8.82 -18.02
CA HIS A 55 39.76 9.05 -17.27
C HIS A 55 39.74 8.31 -15.93
N SER A 56 40.89 7.77 -15.55
CA SER A 56 41.15 6.80 -14.48
C SER A 56 42.02 7.39 -13.37
N GLN A 57 41.82 6.93 -12.12
CA GLN A 57 42.78 6.63 -11.01
C GLN A 57 43.78 7.72 -10.53
N SER A 58 44.12 7.85 -9.23
CA SER A 58 44.77 6.85 -8.34
C SER A 58 44.82 7.30 -6.84
N ALA A 59 44.57 6.38 -5.88
CA ALA A 59 45.49 5.85 -4.82
C ALA A 59 45.67 6.77 -3.56
N GLN A 60 45.77 6.36 -2.27
CA GLN A 60 45.75 5.09 -1.50
C GLN A 60 45.68 5.43 0.03
N GLN A 61 45.10 4.51 0.83
CA GLN A 61 45.16 4.29 2.30
C GLN A 61 45.82 5.30 3.27
N THR A 62 45.11 5.65 4.37
CA THR A 62 45.66 5.80 5.73
C THR A 62 44.63 5.52 6.85
N THR A 63 45.16 5.06 7.98
CA THR A 63 44.53 4.60 9.24
C THR A 63 44.35 5.72 10.28
N SER A 64 43.39 5.50 11.18
CA SER A 64 43.30 5.91 12.61
C SER A 64 43.03 7.36 13.05
N VAL A 65 41.87 7.48 13.73
CA VAL A 65 41.51 8.20 14.98
C VAL A 65 41.61 9.74 15.07
N ALA A 66 40.47 10.40 15.31
CA ALA A 66 40.14 11.05 16.59
C ALA A 66 38.81 11.83 16.50
N SER A 67 38.05 11.71 17.58
CA SER A 67 36.72 12.21 17.90
C SER A 67 36.62 13.73 18.11
N SER A 68 35.46 14.30 17.75
CA SER A 68 34.67 15.38 18.42
C SER A 68 33.59 15.80 17.41
N GLY A 69 32.29 15.60 17.57
CA GLY A 69 31.45 15.82 18.74
C GLY A 69 30.41 16.89 18.37
N SER A 70 29.25 16.47 17.82
CA SER A 70 27.98 17.16 18.09
C SER A 70 26.81 16.21 17.83
N SER A 71 26.14 15.91 18.93
CA SER A 71 24.91 15.16 19.06
C SER A 71 23.73 15.98 18.54
N LEU A 72 22.88 15.37 17.71
CA LEU A 72 21.46 15.73 17.63
C LEU A 72 20.62 14.47 17.37
N SER A 73 20.26 13.83 18.48
CA SER A 73 18.91 13.35 18.81
C SER A 73 18.16 12.54 17.74
N SER A 74 18.47 11.24 17.63
CA SER A 74 17.52 10.22 17.20
C SER A 74 16.71 9.73 18.41
N ALA A 75 15.59 10.40 18.70
CA ALA A 75 14.55 9.85 19.57
C ALA A 75 13.72 8.85 18.73
N THR A 76 13.78 7.55 19.06
CA THR A 76 12.70 6.84 19.79
C THR A 76 11.53 6.55 18.83
N ASP A 77 11.13 5.33 18.50
CA ASP A 77 11.02 4.10 19.29
C ASP A 77 10.95 2.95 18.26
N SER A 78 11.78 1.93 18.39
CA SER A 78 11.64 0.68 17.62
C SER A 78 11.47 -0.46 18.60
N LYS A 79 10.27 -0.54 19.19
CA LYS A 79 9.75 -1.81 19.65
C LYS A 79 9.32 -2.60 18.42
N ALA A 80 10.23 -3.45 17.96
CA ALA A 80 9.92 -4.54 17.05
C ALA A 80 8.97 -5.50 17.79
N ASP A 81 7.67 -5.33 17.57
CA ASP A 81 6.69 -6.38 17.84
C ASP A 81 6.60 -7.24 16.56
N SER A 82 7.18 -8.43 16.67
CA SER A 82 7.09 -9.48 15.67
C SER A 82 5.70 -10.11 15.71
N SER A 83 4.75 -9.51 14.98
CA SER A 83 3.53 -10.19 14.60
C SER A 83 3.23 -9.90 13.12
N SER A 84 3.31 -10.95 12.32
CA SER A 84 3.16 -11.02 10.86
C SER A 84 1.73 -10.72 10.39
N SER A 85 1.20 -9.56 10.78
CA SER A 85 0.05 -8.94 10.13
C SER A 85 0.59 -7.92 9.12
N SER A 86 0.07 -7.94 7.89
CA SER A 86 0.33 -6.93 6.86
C SER A 86 -0.30 -5.59 7.29
N SER A 87 0.31 -4.97 8.30
CA SER A 87 -0.15 -3.74 8.92
C SER A 87 0.02 -2.60 7.92
N PHE A 88 -1.07 -1.88 7.65
CA PHE A 88 -1.04 -0.62 6.93
C PHE A 88 -0.01 0.31 7.60
N SER A 89 0.89 0.89 6.80
CA SER A 89 1.97 1.75 7.28
C SER A 89 1.87 3.13 6.64
N VAL A 90 1.69 4.14 7.50
CA VAL A 90 1.57 5.56 7.12
C VAL A 90 2.86 6.14 6.60
N ASN A 91 4.03 5.65 7.02
CA ASN A 91 5.30 6.31 6.69
C ASN A 91 5.55 6.39 5.17
N GLY A 92 5.14 5.37 4.41
CA GLY A 92 5.20 5.42 2.95
C GLY A 92 4.18 6.37 2.32
N ALA A 93 2.97 6.46 2.90
CA ALA A 93 1.91 7.35 2.42
C ALA A 93 2.23 8.83 2.68
N THR A 94 2.62 9.17 3.91
CA THR A 94 2.95 10.56 4.27
C THR A 94 4.22 11.02 3.59
N ALA A 95 5.21 10.15 3.33
CA ALA A 95 6.36 10.49 2.51
C ALA A 95 5.93 10.85 1.07
N VAL A 96 5.04 10.07 0.45
CA VAL A 96 4.52 10.35 -0.89
C VAL A 96 3.81 11.72 -0.97
N PHE A 97 3.09 12.13 0.09
CA PHE A 97 2.37 13.40 0.12
C PHE A 97 3.13 14.59 0.73
N ASN A 98 4.24 14.35 1.46
CA ASN A 98 5.12 15.40 1.96
C ASN A 98 6.26 15.72 0.98
N GLN A 99 6.70 14.74 0.19
CA GLN A 99 7.81 14.88 -0.75
C GLN A 99 7.35 15.47 -2.10
N GLN A 100 6.04 15.43 -2.35
CA GLN A 100 5.40 16.15 -3.44
C GLN A 100 4.69 17.36 -2.83
N ASP A 101 5.19 18.57 -3.14
CA ASP A 101 4.62 19.86 -2.76
C ASP A 101 3.09 19.81 -2.65
N SER A 102 2.55 20.36 -1.57
CA SER A 102 1.22 20.14 -0.98
C SER A 102 -0.01 20.55 -1.84
N GLY A 103 -0.05 20.17 -3.10
CA GLY A 103 -1.12 20.39 -4.07
C GLY A 103 -1.87 19.12 -4.48
N ALA A 104 -1.61 17.97 -3.84
CA ALA A 104 -2.42 16.77 -4.06
C ALA A 104 -3.87 17.03 -3.62
N THR A 105 -4.79 16.90 -4.56
CA THR A 105 -6.24 17.01 -4.34
C THR A 105 -6.72 15.97 -3.33
N GLN A 106 -7.87 16.22 -2.70
CA GLN A 106 -8.41 15.31 -1.70
C GLN A 106 -8.70 13.94 -2.31
N GLU A 107 -9.22 13.94 -3.53
CA GLU A 107 -9.55 12.77 -4.33
C GLU A 107 -8.30 11.93 -4.62
N GLN A 108 -7.16 12.56 -4.90
CA GLN A 108 -5.89 11.84 -5.10
C GLN A 108 -5.42 11.16 -3.81
N LYS A 109 -5.58 11.80 -2.66
CA LYS A 109 -5.24 11.21 -1.36
C LYS A 109 -6.16 10.04 -1.04
N GLU A 110 -7.46 10.19 -1.30
CA GLU A 110 -8.46 9.14 -1.11
C GLU A 110 -8.20 7.93 -2.00
N MET A 111 -7.93 8.13 -3.29
CA MET A 111 -7.63 7.06 -4.23
C MET A 111 -6.33 6.33 -3.91
N TYR A 112 -5.30 7.06 -3.51
CA TYR A 112 -4.06 6.45 -3.04
C TYR A 112 -4.31 5.59 -1.81
N LEU A 113 -5.05 6.12 -0.84
CA LEU A 113 -5.38 5.43 0.40
C LEU A 113 -6.21 4.18 0.13
N LEU A 114 -7.24 4.27 -0.73
CA LEU A 114 -8.03 3.15 -1.19
C LEU A 114 -7.13 2.03 -1.74
N ARG A 115 -6.20 2.37 -2.65
CA ARG A 115 -5.28 1.38 -3.23
C ARG A 115 -4.38 0.72 -2.18
N GLN A 116 -3.94 1.46 -1.17
CA GLN A 116 -3.12 0.89 -0.09
C GLN A 116 -3.96 -0.01 0.82
N LEU A 117 -5.19 0.38 1.15
CA LEU A 117 -6.12 -0.45 1.91
C LEU A 117 -6.46 -1.72 1.14
N GLN A 118 -6.78 -1.64 -0.15
CA GLN A 118 -7.00 -2.81 -1.01
C GLN A 118 -5.83 -3.79 -0.97
N LYS A 119 -4.59 -3.30 -0.97
CA LYS A 119 -3.40 -4.15 -0.81
C LYS A 119 -3.33 -4.77 0.59
N ALA A 120 -3.48 -3.96 1.63
CA ALA A 120 -3.37 -4.40 3.02
C ALA A 120 -4.43 -5.46 3.40
N TYR A 121 -5.65 -5.32 2.87
CA TYR A 121 -6.79 -6.19 3.15
C TYR A 121 -7.06 -7.23 2.06
N SER A 122 -6.24 -7.31 1.00
CA SER A 122 -6.41 -8.23 -0.14
C SER A 122 -6.58 -9.72 0.24
N LYS A 123 -6.03 -10.13 1.38
CA LYS A 123 -6.17 -11.50 1.90
C LYS A 123 -7.50 -11.75 2.61
N MET A 124 -8.13 -10.70 3.14
CA MET A 124 -9.43 -10.77 3.82
C MET A 124 -10.60 -10.50 2.87
N GLY A 125 -10.38 -9.62 1.89
CA GLY A 125 -11.32 -9.39 0.81
C GLY A 125 -11.03 -8.10 0.04
N THR A 126 -12.10 -7.40 -0.34
CA THR A 126 -12.01 -6.17 -1.14
C THR A 126 -12.24 -4.94 -0.29
N VAL A 127 -11.76 -3.79 -0.76
CA VAL A 127 -12.01 -2.51 -0.10
C VAL A 127 -12.58 -1.54 -1.11
N ASN A 128 -13.69 -0.91 -0.73
CA ASN A 128 -14.38 0.11 -1.50
C ASN A 128 -14.36 1.43 -0.73
N TYR A 129 -14.46 2.54 -1.45
CA TYR A 129 -14.60 3.86 -0.85
C TYR A 129 -15.96 4.43 -1.21
N ASP A 130 -16.73 4.81 -0.19
CA ASP A 130 -17.95 5.57 -0.32
C ASP A 130 -17.64 7.05 -0.03
N SER A 131 -17.73 7.87 -1.09
CA SER A 131 -17.45 9.30 -1.02
C SER A 131 -18.50 10.07 -0.22
N ASP A 132 -19.75 9.61 -0.20
CA ASP A 132 -20.86 10.31 0.43
C ASP A 132 -20.72 10.25 1.95
N SER A 133 -20.40 9.07 2.48
CA SER A 133 -20.17 8.84 3.91
C SER A 133 -18.71 8.99 4.33
N LYS A 134 -17.78 9.20 3.37
CA LYS A 134 -16.33 9.19 3.57
C LYS A 134 -15.84 7.92 4.27
N THR A 135 -16.40 6.77 3.88
CA THR A 135 -16.15 5.49 4.53
C THR A 135 -15.41 4.53 3.60
N TYR A 136 -14.28 4.01 4.07
CA TYR A 136 -13.63 2.86 3.46
C TYR A 136 -14.29 1.59 3.99
N GLN A 137 -14.92 0.83 3.12
CA GLN A 137 -15.67 -0.38 3.44
C GLN A 137 -14.85 -1.59 3.07
N ILE A 138 -14.45 -2.38 4.06
CA ILE A 138 -13.79 -3.67 3.87
C ILE A 138 -14.89 -4.71 3.71
N MET A 139 -14.93 -5.34 2.53
CA MET A 139 -15.84 -6.41 2.18
C MET A 139 -15.12 -7.75 2.31
N PRO A 140 -15.43 -8.57 3.33
CA PRO A 140 -14.85 -9.89 3.44
C PRO A 140 -15.30 -10.77 2.27
N THR A 141 -14.35 -11.37 1.56
CA THR A 141 -14.65 -12.31 0.46
C THR A 141 -13.89 -13.62 0.60
N ASN A 142 -12.87 -13.69 1.47
CA ASN A 142 -12.14 -14.91 1.75
C ASN A 142 -12.97 -15.82 2.67
N GLU A 143 -13.15 -17.09 2.29
CA GLU A 143 -14.00 -18.07 3.00
C GLU A 143 -13.72 -18.13 4.50
N ASN A 144 -12.46 -18.29 4.91
CA ASN A 144 -12.09 -18.35 6.34
C ASN A 144 -12.44 -17.06 7.08
N THR A 145 -12.27 -15.90 6.42
CA THR A 145 -12.62 -14.60 7.01
C THR A 145 -14.13 -14.45 7.14
N VAL A 146 -14.86 -14.86 6.11
CA VAL A 146 -16.33 -14.85 6.08
C VAL A 146 -16.91 -15.74 7.18
N GLU A 147 -16.40 -16.96 7.34
CA GLU A 147 -16.82 -17.89 8.39
C GLU A 147 -16.54 -17.35 9.78
N ALA A 148 -15.33 -16.86 10.03
CA ALA A 148 -14.95 -16.30 11.33
C ALA A 148 -15.82 -15.08 11.70
N LEU A 149 -16.07 -14.17 10.76
CA LEU A 149 -16.91 -12.99 11.00
C LEU A 149 -18.39 -13.36 11.20
N ASN A 150 -18.91 -14.33 10.44
CA ASN A 150 -20.26 -14.84 10.64
C ASN A 150 -20.42 -15.55 11.99
N TYR A 151 -19.39 -16.27 12.44
CA TYR A 151 -19.37 -16.91 13.75
C TYR A 151 -19.44 -15.88 14.88
N ILE A 152 -18.63 -14.82 14.79
CA ILE A 152 -18.62 -13.71 15.75
C ILE A 152 -19.97 -12.98 15.76
N ALA A 153 -20.55 -12.73 14.58
CA ALA A 153 -21.85 -12.09 14.46
C ALA A 153 -22.99 -12.89 15.12
N GLN A 154 -22.91 -14.22 15.10
CA GLN A 154 -23.88 -15.11 15.76
C GLN A 154 -23.57 -15.31 17.25
N ASN A 155 -22.30 -15.25 17.64
CA ASN A 155 -21.83 -15.54 19.00
C ASN A 155 -20.98 -14.38 19.56
N PRO A 156 -21.58 -13.20 19.82
CA PRO A 156 -20.82 -12.02 20.26
C PRO A 156 -20.10 -12.26 21.59
N ALA A 157 -20.64 -13.12 22.47
CA ALA A 157 -19.99 -13.50 23.74
C ALA A 157 -18.66 -14.26 23.56
N GLN A 158 -18.39 -14.82 22.38
CA GLN A 158 -17.15 -15.52 22.06
C GLN A 158 -16.19 -14.69 21.18
N ALA A 159 -16.56 -13.44 20.88
CA ALA A 159 -15.80 -12.59 19.98
C ALA A 159 -14.37 -12.35 20.46
N GLN A 160 -14.18 -12.16 21.78
CA GLN A 160 -12.86 -11.98 22.37
C GLN A 160 -11.95 -13.20 22.13
N GLN A 161 -12.46 -14.42 22.33
CA GLN A 161 -11.71 -15.66 22.06
C GLN A 161 -11.41 -15.82 20.57
N ALA A 162 -12.32 -15.38 19.70
CA ALA A 162 -12.15 -15.40 18.25
C ALA A 162 -11.22 -14.28 17.71
N GLY A 163 -10.59 -13.49 18.60
CA GLY A 163 -9.62 -12.46 18.20
C GLY A 163 -10.24 -11.13 17.74
N TRP A 164 -11.52 -10.88 18.02
CA TRP A 164 -12.23 -9.66 17.64
C TRP A 164 -11.55 -8.38 18.14
N SER A 165 -11.00 -8.41 19.36
CA SER A 165 -10.25 -7.28 19.93
C SER A 165 -9.04 -6.92 19.07
N ASN A 166 -8.29 -7.91 18.58
CA ASN A 166 -7.12 -7.67 17.73
C ASN A 166 -7.52 -7.06 16.39
N LEU A 167 -8.60 -7.57 15.78
CA LEU A 167 -9.13 -7.04 14.54
C LEU A 167 -9.58 -5.57 14.71
N THR A 168 -10.41 -5.30 15.70
CA THR A 168 -10.95 -3.95 15.96
C THR A 168 -9.88 -2.95 16.37
N ASN A 169 -8.89 -3.37 17.17
CA ASN A 169 -7.72 -2.54 17.46
C ASN A 169 -6.91 -2.21 16.20
N SER A 170 -6.67 -3.19 15.33
CA SER A 170 -6.03 -2.95 14.03
C SER A 170 -6.82 -1.95 13.18
N LEU A 171 -8.14 -2.10 13.11
CA LEU A 171 -9.03 -1.18 12.39
C LEU A 171 -8.99 0.24 12.98
N ASN A 172 -8.95 0.39 14.31
CA ASN A 172 -8.77 1.69 14.97
C ASN A 172 -7.42 2.31 14.62
N GLN A 173 -6.33 1.54 14.64
CA GLN A 173 -5.02 2.05 14.25
C GLN A 173 -5.02 2.48 12.78
N THR A 174 -5.58 1.67 11.87
CA THR A 174 -5.71 2.04 10.46
C THR A 174 -6.60 3.29 10.28
N SER A 175 -7.70 3.42 11.00
CA SER A 175 -8.56 4.63 10.98
C SER A 175 -7.82 5.88 11.46
N LYS A 176 -7.02 5.77 12.53
CA LYS A 176 -6.13 6.84 13.02
C LYS A 176 -5.07 7.21 11.98
N GLN A 177 -4.58 6.23 11.25
CA GLN A 177 -3.61 6.40 10.17
C GLN A 177 -4.22 7.08 8.94
N ILE A 178 -5.45 6.70 8.56
CA ILE A 178 -6.25 7.36 7.53
C ILE A 178 -6.40 8.85 7.85
N LYS A 179 -6.77 9.19 9.08
CA LYS A 179 -6.90 10.58 9.55
C LYS A 179 -5.64 11.42 9.33
N LYS A 180 -4.46 10.85 9.48
CA LYS A 180 -3.19 11.55 9.26
C LYS A 180 -2.94 11.91 7.79
N ILE A 181 -3.57 11.21 6.85
CA ILE A 181 -3.35 11.37 5.41
C ILE A 181 -4.44 12.28 4.81
N VAL A 182 -5.71 11.96 5.07
CA VAL A 182 -6.88 12.64 4.46
C VAL A 182 -7.58 13.62 5.39
N GLY A 183 -7.17 13.72 6.66
CA GLY A 183 -7.82 14.58 7.66
C GLY A 183 -8.96 13.87 8.41
N SER A 184 -9.67 14.62 9.24
CA SER A 184 -10.75 14.09 10.08
C SER A 184 -12.04 13.84 9.30
N GLY A 185 -12.93 13.03 9.89
CA GLY A 185 -14.24 12.73 9.34
C GLY A 185 -14.32 11.46 8.51
N TYR A 186 -13.20 10.75 8.36
CA TYR A 186 -13.11 9.51 7.59
C TYR A 186 -13.30 8.29 8.48
N SER A 187 -13.98 7.30 7.93
CA SER A 187 -14.29 6.06 8.62
C SER A 187 -13.70 4.85 7.91
N LEU A 188 -13.36 3.83 8.68
CA LEU A 188 -13.02 2.50 8.20
C LEU A 188 -14.04 1.53 8.79
N SER A 189 -14.72 0.79 7.93
CA SER A 189 -15.80 -0.09 8.35
C SER A 189 -15.59 -1.51 7.83
N MET A 190 -15.74 -2.49 8.72
CA MET A 190 -15.78 -3.91 8.37
C MET A 190 -17.22 -4.29 8.08
N MET A 191 -17.52 -4.63 6.84
CA MET A 191 -18.87 -5.03 6.42
C MET A 191 -19.18 -6.45 6.88
N LYS A 192 -20.48 -6.73 7.03
CA LYS A 192 -20.97 -8.08 7.22
C LYS A 192 -20.74 -8.87 5.92
N PRO A 193 -20.22 -10.11 6.01
CA PRO A 193 -20.10 -10.95 4.83
C PRO A 193 -21.43 -11.11 4.09
N ASN A 194 -21.39 -10.99 2.76
CA ASN A 194 -22.56 -11.05 1.87
C ASN A 194 -23.61 -9.95 2.09
N ASP A 195 -23.30 -8.90 2.85
CA ASP A 195 -24.19 -7.76 3.09
C ASP A 195 -23.39 -6.45 3.14
N ASN A 196 -23.53 -5.67 2.07
CA ASN A 196 -22.80 -4.43 1.87
C ASN A 196 -23.43 -3.23 2.61
N GLN A 197 -24.56 -3.42 3.29
CA GLN A 197 -25.31 -2.36 3.98
C GLN A 197 -25.13 -2.42 5.49
N THR A 198 -24.80 -3.59 6.02
CA THR A 198 -24.63 -3.80 7.47
C THR A 198 -23.15 -3.85 7.83
N ALA A 199 -22.68 -2.91 8.64
CA ALA A 199 -21.36 -3.00 9.25
C ALA A 199 -21.38 -4.01 10.41
N LEU A 200 -20.25 -4.68 10.64
CA LEU A 200 -19.96 -5.38 11.90
C LEU A 200 -19.19 -4.47 12.85
N TYR A 201 -18.37 -3.58 12.29
CA TYR A 201 -17.54 -2.66 13.04
C TYR A 201 -17.26 -1.41 12.24
N THR A 202 -17.27 -0.24 12.89
CA THR A 202 -16.85 1.01 12.27
C THR A 202 -15.96 1.80 13.20
N ALA A 203 -14.79 2.20 12.69
CA ALA A 203 -13.86 3.10 13.35
C ALA A 203 -13.77 4.42 12.58
N LYS A 204 -14.05 5.53 13.25
CA LYS A 204 -13.92 6.89 12.69
C LYS A 204 -12.79 7.62 13.39
N ASP A 205 -11.88 8.21 12.62
CA ASP A 205 -10.78 9.03 13.15
C ASP A 205 -9.90 8.34 14.23
N GLY A 206 -9.89 7.00 14.24
CA GLY A 206 -9.17 6.19 15.21
C GLY A 206 -9.99 5.68 16.40
N GLU A 207 -11.28 6.00 16.47
CA GLU A 207 -12.16 5.61 17.56
C GLU A 207 -13.33 4.75 17.07
N GLN A 208 -13.78 3.81 17.91
CA GLN A 208 -14.95 2.99 17.62
C GLN A 208 -16.21 3.87 17.60
N THR A 209 -16.99 3.76 16.53
CA THR A 209 -18.33 4.38 16.40
C THR A 209 -19.44 3.36 16.32
N TYR A 210 -19.13 2.12 15.93
CA TYR A 210 -20.09 1.02 15.88
C TYR A 210 -19.38 -0.33 16.11
N SER A 211 -20.04 -1.24 16.83
CA SER A 211 -19.57 -2.62 17.04
C SER A 211 -20.75 -3.52 17.38
N ILE A 212 -20.85 -4.68 16.73
CA ILE A 212 -21.88 -5.69 17.04
C ILE A 212 -21.69 -6.38 18.41
N VAL A 213 -20.50 -6.29 19.02
CA VAL A 213 -20.14 -7.01 20.26
C VAL A 213 -20.35 -6.18 21.53
N ASN A 214 -20.37 -4.84 21.42
CA ASN A 214 -20.51 -3.92 22.57
C ASN A 214 -21.71 -2.99 22.36
N GLN A 215 -22.92 -3.55 22.25
CA GLN A 215 -24.18 -2.79 22.23
C GLN A 215 -24.67 -2.49 23.64
#